data_AF-A0A1W1CZI3-F1
#
_entry.id   AF-A0A1W1CZI3-F1
#
_cell.length_a   1.000
_cell.length_b   1.000
_cell.length_c   1.000
_cell.angle_alpha   90.00
_cell.angle_beta   90.00
_cell.angle_gamma   90.00
#
_symmetry.space_group_name_H-M   'P 1'
#
loop_
_entity.id
_entity.type
_entity.pdbx_description
1 polymer ?
#
loop_
_entity_poly.entity_id
_entity_poly.type
_entity_poly.pdbx_seq_one_letter_code
_entity_poly.pdbx_strand_id
1 'polypeptide(L)'
;MYTVQIQKECKCFKKSEYENTKTFEKQKDAYQYANILVELMNEEFCSTHTFASQRVGDKHFLISVDVNLNAIEGYTPHITCDTGCSSTDKWSLETEKK
;
A
#
# COMPACT_ATOMS: atom_id res chain seq x y z
N MET A 1 27.00 -5.31 11.90
CA MET A 1 25.56 -5.34 12.21
C MET A 1 24.87 -4.31 11.34
N TYR A 2 23.94 -4.75 10.52
CA TYR A 2 23.07 -3.94 9.68
C TYR A 2 21.66 -4.05 10.24
N THR A 3 20.96 -2.94 10.36
CA THR A 3 19.63 -2.90 10.97
C THR A 3 18.61 -2.53 9.90
N VAL A 4 17.60 -3.35 9.74
CA VAL A 4 16.41 -3.09 8.94
C VAL A 4 15.30 -2.69 9.89
N GLN A 5 14.71 -1.52 9.70
CA GLN A 5 13.64 -1.00 10.54
C GLN A 5 12.49 -0.48 9.67
N ILE A 6 11.26 -0.72 10.08
CA ILE A 6 10.08 -0.24 9.37
C ILE A 6 9.66 1.11 9.98
N GLN A 7 9.54 2.13 9.13
CA GLN A 7 9.26 3.50 9.57
C GLN A 7 7.84 3.65 10.14
N LYS A 8 6.87 2.94 9.57
CA LYS A 8 5.47 2.99 9.98
C LYS A 8 4.86 1.60 9.90
N GLU A 9 4.34 1.16 11.05
CA GLU A 9 3.63 -0.11 11.16
C GLU A 9 2.20 0.05 10.65
N CYS A 10 1.90 -0.55 9.52
CA CYS A 10 0.51 -0.67 9.08
C CYS A 10 -0.27 -1.60 10.01
N LYS A 11 -1.60 -1.41 10.08
CA LYS A 11 -2.49 -2.32 10.83
C LYS A 11 -2.41 -3.76 10.32
N CYS A 12 -2.12 -3.94 9.02
CA CYS A 12 -1.82 -5.22 8.39
C CYS A 12 -0.56 -5.85 9.02
N PHE A 13 0.51 -5.07 9.20
CA PHE A 13 1.77 -5.52 9.81
C PHE A 13 1.62 -5.85 11.31
N LYS A 14 0.81 -5.10 12.07
CA LYS A 14 0.56 -5.42 13.49
C LYS A 14 -0.22 -6.72 13.71
N LYS A 15 -0.86 -7.25 12.66
CA LYS A 15 -1.55 -8.55 12.71
C LYS A 15 -0.63 -9.72 12.37
N SER A 16 0.54 -9.47 11.79
CA SER A 16 1.51 -10.51 11.50
C SER A 16 2.53 -10.65 12.61
N GLU A 17 3.20 -11.81 12.61
CA GLU A 17 4.23 -12.18 13.57
C GLU A 17 5.62 -11.62 13.21
N TYR A 18 5.69 -10.65 12.29
CA TYR A 18 6.95 -10.07 11.82
C TYR A 18 7.47 -8.99 12.77
N GLU A 19 8.78 -9.00 13.00
CA GLU A 19 9.45 -8.02 13.86
C GLU A 19 9.69 -6.71 13.11
N ASN A 20 9.36 -5.58 13.74
CA ASN A 20 9.55 -4.25 13.16
C ASN A 20 11.03 -3.95 12.87
N THR A 21 11.91 -4.39 13.76
CA THR A 21 13.35 -4.21 13.64
C THR A 21 14.05 -5.56 13.56
N LYS A 22 14.81 -5.79 12.49
CA LYS A 22 15.65 -6.97 12.31
C LYS A 22 17.10 -6.56 12.09
N THR A 23 18.01 -7.27 12.74
CA THR A 23 19.46 -7.04 12.60
C THR A 23 20.13 -8.21 11.90
N PHE A 24 21.02 -7.90 10.96
CA PHE A 24 21.80 -8.88 10.19
C PHE A 24 23.29 -8.58 10.31
N GLU A 25 24.13 -9.60 10.13
CA GLU A 25 25.59 -9.41 10.14
C GLU A 25 26.12 -8.88 8.81
N LYS A 26 25.49 -9.30 7.71
CA LYS A 26 25.88 -9.00 6.33
C LYS A 26 24.94 -7.98 5.70
N GLN A 27 25.51 -7.07 4.91
CA GLN A 27 24.75 -6.04 4.20
C GLN A 27 23.80 -6.66 3.16
N LYS A 28 24.29 -7.67 2.44
CA LYS A 28 23.54 -8.35 1.39
C LYS A 28 22.26 -8.99 1.94
N ASP A 29 22.38 -9.69 3.07
CA ASP A 29 21.25 -10.32 3.74
C ASP A 29 20.22 -9.28 4.20
N ALA A 30 20.67 -8.15 4.79
CA ALA A 30 19.76 -7.06 5.18
C ALA A 30 19.02 -6.46 3.97
N TYR A 31 19.72 -6.25 2.85
CA TYR A 31 19.13 -5.71 1.63
C TYR A 31 18.14 -6.68 0.99
N GLN A 32 18.51 -7.96 0.88
CA GLN A 32 17.61 -8.99 0.35
C GLN A 32 16.37 -9.14 1.23
N TYR A 33 16.54 -9.19 2.55
CA TYR A 33 15.43 -9.27 3.48
C TYR A 33 14.47 -8.07 3.33
N ALA A 34 15.00 -6.85 3.25
CA ALA A 34 14.18 -5.65 3.07
C ALA A 34 13.36 -5.69 1.77
N ASN A 35 13.94 -6.14 0.66
CA ASN A 35 13.22 -6.25 -0.62
C ASN A 35 12.15 -7.34 -0.60
N ILE A 36 12.45 -8.52 -0.08
CA ILE A 36 11.49 -9.62 0.04
C ILE A 36 10.31 -9.19 0.93
N LEU A 37 10.60 -8.50 2.05
CA LEU A 37 9.56 -8.01 2.95
C LEU A 37 8.68 -6.98 2.27
N VAL A 38 9.26 -6.07 1.49
CA VAL A 38 8.51 -5.06 0.71
C VAL A 38 7.62 -5.70 -0.35
N GLU A 39 8.11 -6.70 -1.10
CA GLU A 39 7.32 -7.46 -2.07
C GLU A 39 6.14 -8.16 -1.39
N LEU A 40 6.42 -8.93 -0.33
CA LEU A 40 5.41 -9.64 0.44
C LEU A 40 4.36 -8.66 1.02
N MET A 41 4.77 -7.49 1.50
CA MET A 41 3.86 -6.48 2.03
C MET A 41 2.97 -5.85 0.94
N ASN A 42 3.53 -5.61 -0.25
CA ASN A 42 2.78 -5.08 -1.38
C ASN A 42 1.80 -6.12 -1.96
N GLU A 43 2.14 -7.41 -1.92
CA GLU A 43 1.30 -8.48 -2.46
C GLU A 43 0.26 -9.00 -1.45
N GLU A 44 0.65 -9.29 -0.21
CA GLU A 44 -0.23 -9.97 0.77
C GLU A 44 -0.87 -9.05 1.79
N PHE A 45 -0.20 -7.97 2.20
CA PHE A 45 -0.64 -7.23 3.39
C PHE A 45 -1.71 -6.19 3.09
N CYS A 46 -1.48 -5.30 2.14
CA CYS A 46 -2.28 -4.09 2.06
C CYS A 46 -2.27 -3.58 0.60
N SER A 47 -3.31 -3.85 -0.19
CA SER A 47 -3.47 -3.34 -1.58
C SER A 47 -3.59 -1.81 -1.69
N THR A 48 -3.56 -1.10 -0.56
CA THR A 48 -3.71 0.36 -0.45
C THR A 48 -2.42 1.07 0.01
N HIS A 49 -1.43 0.31 0.51
CA HIS A 49 -0.18 0.85 1.01
C HIS A 49 0.97 0.33 0.16
N THR A 50 1.77 1.25 -0.38
CA THR A 50 2.96 0.90 -1.15
C THR A 50 4.18 0.96 -0.23
N PHE A 51 4.91 -0.13 -0.13
CA PHE A 51 6.12 -0.21 0.67
C PHE A 51 7.36 0.00 -0.21
N ALA A 52 8.36 0.69 0.33
CA ALA A 52 9.64 0.93 -0.34
C ALA A 52 10.81 0.82 0.65
N SER A 53 11.87 0.11 0.27
CA SER A 53 13.11 0.02 1.05
C SER A 53 14.06 1.16 0.66
N GLN A 54 14.56 1.90 1.64
CA GLN A 54 15.56 2.95 1.43
C GLN A 54 16.71 2.80 2.42
N ARG A 55 17.94 3.00 1.94
CA ARG A 55 19.11 3.03 2.80
C ARG A 55 19.30 4.44 3.36
N VAL A 56 19.16 4.60 4.68
CA VAL A 56 19.25 5.91 5.36
C VAL A 56 20.64 6.16 5.93
N GLY A 57 21.52 5.15 5.97
CA GLY A 57 22.94 5.30 6.30
C GLY A 57 23.75 4.05 5.95
N ASP A 58 25.02 3.99 6.34
CA ASP A 58 25.91 2.87 5.98
C ASP A 58 25.44 1.50 6.51
N LYS A 59 24.81 1.49 7.69
CA LYS A 59 24.40 0.27 8.40
C LYS A 59 22.89 0.21 8.69
N HIS A 60 22.11 1.17 8.20
CA HIS A 60 20.69 1.33 8.55
C HIS A 60 19.84 1.35 7.27
N PHE A 61 18.90 0.41 7.20
CA PHE A 61 17.89 0.29 6.18
C PHE A 61 16.53 0.63 6.77
N LEU A 62 15.82 1.53 6.12
CA LEU A 62 14.50 1.97 6.54
C LEU A 62 13.48 1.56 5.48
N ILE A 63 12.40 0.92 5.91
CA ILE A 63 11.27 0.61 5.03
C ILE A 63 10.21 1.69 5.26
N SER A 64 10.04 2.55 4.27
CA SER A 64 9.00 3.58 4.26
C SER A 64 7.72 3.02 3.65
N VAL A 65 6.59 3.47 4.19
CA VAL A 65 5.27 3.19 3.61
C VAL A 65 4.69 4.47 3.07
N ASP A 66 4.31 4.42 1.80
CA ASP A 66 3.53 5.46 1.16
C ASP A 66 2.08 4.99 1.07
N VAL A 67 1.16 5.82 1.58
CA VAL A 67 -0.27 5.53 1.49
C VAL A 67 -0.75 6.03 0.13
N ASN A 68 -1.17 5.12 -0.74
CA ASN A 68 -1.77 5.53 -2.00
C ASN A 68 -3.17 6.07 -1.68
N LEU A 69 -3.28 7.39 -1.47
CA LEU A 69 -4.55 8.07 -1.16
C LEU A 69 -5.61 7.90 -2.27
N ASN A 70 -5.21 7.41 -3.45
CA ASN A 70 -6.10 7.07 -4.55
C ASN A 70 -6.90 5.78 -4.32
N ALA A 71 -6.56 4.96 -3.32
CA ALA A 71 -7.31 3.74 -2.97
C ALA A 71 -8.39 3.97 -1.90
N ILE A 72 -8.79 5.23 -1.66
CA ILE A 72 -10.02 5.52 -0.91
C ILE A 72 -11.19 5.50 -1.89
N GLU A 73 -11.62 4.30 -2.29
CA GLU A 73 -12.94 4.07 -2.90
C GLU A 73 -14.03 4.37 -1.85
N GLY A 74 -14.33 5.65 -1.65
CA GLY A 74 -15.34 6.08 -0.69
C GLY A 74 -15.26 7.53 -0.24
N TYR A 75 -14.21 8.27 -0.57
CA TYR A 75 -14.26 9.73 -0.46
C TYR A 75 -14.76 10.30 -1.78
N THR A 76 -16.06 10.18 -2.01
CA THR A 76 -16.71 11.14 -2.90
C THR A 76 -16.53 12.50 -2.22
N PRO A 77 -15.84 13.49 -2.83
CA PRO A 77 -16.08 14.84 -2.41
C PRO A 77 -17.59 15.02 -2.61
N HIS A 78 -18.33 15.19 -1.52
CA HIS A 78 -19.74 15.49 -1.55
C HIS A 78 -19.86 16.88 -2.17
N ILE A 79 -19.74 16.95 -3.50
CA ILE A 79 -20.25 18.04 -4.29
C ILE A 79 -21.75 17.85 -4.18
N THR A 80 -22.33 18.50 -3.17
CA THR A 80 -23.75 18.77 -3.12
C THR A 80 -24.07 19.60 -4.35
N CYS A 81 -24.45 18.94 -5.45
CA CYS A 81 -25.14 19.60 -6.54
C CYS A 81 -26.57 19.90 -6.08
N ASP A 82 -26.71 20.86 -5.16
CA ASP A 82 -27.96 21.54 -4.88
C ASP A 82 -28.22 22.53 -6.03
N THR A 83 -28.44 22.01 -7.24
CA THR A 83 -29.14 22.73 -8.33
C THR A 83 -29.45 21.75 -9.47
N GLY A 84 -30.64 21.15 -9.38
CA GLY A 84 -31.45 20.60 -10.48
C GLY A 84 -30.73 20.08 -11.73
N CYS A 85 -30.16 18.88 -11.67
CA CYS A 85 -29.86 18.11 -12.88
C CYS A 85 -30.90 17.00 -13.05
N SER A 86 -31.87 17.24 -13.94
CA SER A 86 -32.96 16.34 -14.27
C SER A 86 -32.44 15.12 -15.04
N SER A 87 -32.94 13.93 -14.68
CA SER A 87 -32.68 12.62 -15.28
C SER A 87 -32.63 12.60 -16.80
N THR A 88 -31.77 11.76 -17.36
CA THR A 88 -32.22 10.81 -18.39
C THR A 88 -31.37 9.53 -18.33
N ASP A 89 -31.89 8.52 -17.64
CA ASP A 89 -31.53 7.13 -17.85
C ASP A 89 -31.66 6.77 -19.34
N LYS A 90 -30.56 6.35 -19.96
CA LYS A 90 -30.60 5.82 -21.32
C LYS A 90 -29.60 4.69 -21.51
N TRP A 91 -29.99 3.50 -21.06
CA TRP A 91 -29.49 2.26 -21.63
C TRP A 91 -30.64 1.24 -21.72
N SER A 92 -31.40 1.31 -22.82
CA SER A 92 -32.25 0.22 -23.26
C SER A 92 -31.36 -0.94 -23.73
N LEU A 93 -31.41 -2.07 -23.02
CA LEU A 93 -31.04 -3.36 -23.58
C LEU A 93 -32.22 -3.87 -24.42
N GLU A 94 -32.13 -3.74 -25.74
CA GLU A 94 -32.94 -4.57 -26.64
C GLU A 94 -32.11 -5.77 -27.07
N THR A 95 -32.42 -6.93 -26.49
CA THR A 95 -32.03 -8.23 -27.00
C THR A 95 -33.12 -8.73 -27.94
N GLU A 96 -32.93 -8.68 -29.25
CA GLU A 96 -33.64 -9.58 -30.17
C GLU A 96 -32.90 -9.80 -31.49
N LYS A 97 -32.68 -11.08 -31.79
CA LYS A 97 -32.53 -11.77 -33.09
C LYS A 97 -31.35 -11.42 -34.02
N LYS A 98 -30.51 -12.45 -34.21
CA LYS A 98 -30.30 -13.01 -35.55
C LYS A 98 -30.24 -14.53 -35.47
#